data_AF-A0A951DEA8-F1
#
_entry.id   AF-A0A951DEA8-F1
#
_cell.length_a   1.000
_cell.length_b   1.000
_cell.length_c   1.000
_cell.angle_alpha   90.00
_cell.angle_beta   90.00
_cell.angle_gamma   90.00
#
_symmetry.space_group_name_H-M   'P 1'
#
loop_
_entity.id
_entity.type
_entity.pdbx_description
1 polymer ?
#
loop_
_entity_poly.entity_id
_entity_poly.type
_entity_poly.pdbx_seq_one_letter_code
_entity_poly.pdbx_strand_id
1 'polypeptide(L)'
;MPRRCFKRFLLCSLAVSTVIGAPQMDQDFAKSVKEWTTRPEFTSPLVDHLPKAEGVPSPKDVLGYYIGEPKKLTYYEDIVRYYRTLASKSPRVKVIDIGKTDEGRECVVVFIGSEETIRDLETYQKDLTQLADPRQINDAQAAEIVSRAKPIYHVMGGLHSGETGPPEMLMELAYRLVTEDSPIVQSIRDHLIVSITPAADPDGRDRYTDWYYRYKINEKSEADNLGGPPYWGKYIFHDDNRDINYSQLPMQRLLAWYLNWHPPIMHELHESVPFLYTFSGQAPQNPTLD
;
A
#
# COMPACT_ATOMS: atom_id res chain seq x y z
N MET A 1 15.91 -74.84 -16.67
CA MET A 1 17.03 -73.88 -16.53
C MET A 1 16.71 -72.62 -17.35
N PRO A 2 16.95 -71.39 -16.87
CA PRO A 2 16.49 -70.73 -15.64
C PRO A 2 15.34 -69.72 -15.89
N ARG A 3 14.54 -69.44 -14.85
CA ARG A 3 13.44 -68.46 -14.82
C ARG A 3 14.00 -67.04 -14.62
N ARG A 4 13.60 -66.07 -15.46
CA ARG A 4 13.93 -64.64 -15.29
C ARG A 4 13.06 -64.04 -14.18
N CYS A 5 13.69 -63.60 -13.10
CA CYS A 5 13.07 -62.87 -12.00
C CYS A 5 13.19 -61.37 -12.27
N PHE A 6 12.09 -60.69 -12.61
CA PHE A 6 12.06 -59.23 -12.69
C PHE A 6 11.86 -58.66 -11.27
N LYS A 7 12.90 -58.06 -10.70
CA LYS A 7 12.78 -57.22 -9.49
C LYS A 7 12.28 -55.84 -9.92
N ARG A 8 11.03 -55.50 -9.58
CA ARG A 8 10.55 -54.11 -9.59
C ARG A 8 11.22 -53.38 -8.42
N PHE A 9 12.09 -52.41 -8.73
CA PHE A 9 12.52 -51.41 -7.76
C PHE A 9 11.39 -50.41 -7.59
N LEU A 10 10.77 -50.39 -6.41
CA LEU A 10 9.87 -49.32 -5.99
C LEU A 10 10.75 -48.18 -5.47
N LEU A 11 10.94 -47.11 -6.24
CA LEU A 11 11.52 -45.88 -5.71
C LEU A 11 10.44 -45.21 -4.84
N CYS A 12 10.61 -45.28 -3.52
CA CYS A 12 9.92 -44.39 -2.60
C CYS A 12 10.58 -43.01 -2.71
N SER A 13 9.97 -42.10 -3.46
CA SER A 13 10.25 -40.68 -3.37
C SER A 13 9.73 -40.18 -2.02
N LEU A 14 10.64 -40.00 -1.05
CA LEU A 14 10.36 -39.21 0.14
C LEU A 14 10.09 -37.77 -0.32
N ALA A 15 8.82 -37.37 -0.32
CA ALA A 15 8.47 -35.96 -0.32
C ALA A 15 8.99 -35.36 0.99
N VAL A 16 10.05 -34.56 0.90
CA VAL A 16 10.46 -33.70 2.01
C VAL A 16 9.41 -32.62 2.13
N SER A 17 8.41 -32.86 2.99
CA SER A 17 7.53 -31.79 3.45
C SER A 17 8.39 -30.84 4.29
N THR A 18 8.81 -29.73 3.70
CA THR A 18 9.32 -28.59 4.45
C THR A 18 8.20 -28.14 5.38
N VAL A 19 8.35 -28.43 6.66
CA VAL A 19 7.54 -27.82 7.71
C VAL A 19 7.93 -26.35 7.72
N ILE A 20 7.15 -25.51 7.04
CA ILE A 20 7.25 -24.07 7.20
C ILE A 20 6.82 -23.79 8.64
N GLY A 21 7.79 -23.53 9.52
CA GLY A 21 7.51 -23.09 10.88
C GLY A 21 6.71 -21.80 10.86
N ALA A 22 5.90 -21.56 11.89
CA ALA A 22 5.18 -20.30 12.02
C ALA A 22 6.16 -19.12 11.87
N PRO A 23 5.82 -18.07 11.11
CA PRO A 23 6.73 -16.95 10.88
C PRO A 23 7.20 -16.37 12.21
N GLN A 24 8.50 -16.07 12.28
CA GLN A 24 9.06 -15.44 13.48
C GLN A 24 8.47 -14.03 13.61
N MET A 25 7.89 -13.71 14.76
CA MET A 25 7.33 -12.38 15.02
C MET A 25 8.37 -11.43 15.61
N ASP A 26 8.25 -10.14 15.29
CA ASP A 26 9.05 -9.10 15.90
C ASP A 26 8.51 -8.70 17.28
N GLN A 27 9.18 -9.19 18.32
CA GLN A 27 8.82 -8.94 19.71
C GLN A 27 9.04 -7.48 20.12
N ASP A 28 10.04 -6.81 19.54
CA ASP A 28 10.32 -5.41 19.83
C ASP A 28 9.20 -4.53 19.25
N PHE A 29 8.75 -4.82 18.04
CA PHE A 29 7.57 -4.17 17.46
C PHE A 29 6.33 -4.37 18.34
N ALA A 30 6.02 -5.63 18.69
CA ALA A 30 4.84 -5.95 19.48
C ALA A 30 4.83 -5.28 20.86
N LYS A 31 6.01 -5.06 21.45
CA LYS A 31 6.17 -4.29 22.68
C LYS A 31 5.94 -2.80 22.43
N SER A 32 6.65 -2.23 21.45
CA SER A 32 6.60 -0.81 21.14
C SER A 32 5.21 -0.34 20.73
N VAL A 33 4.51 -1.07 19.85
CA VAL A 33 3.17 -0.70 19.39
C VAL A 33 2.18 -0.63 20.57
N LYS A 34 2.26 -1.58 21.52
CA LYS A 34 1.42 -1.57 22.73
C LYS A 34 1.72 -0.40 23.65
N GLU A 35 2.99 0.00 23.74
CA GLU A 35 3.41 1.17 24.50
C GLU A 35 2.88 2.46 23.87
N TRP A 36 2.94 2.57 22.55
CA TRP A 36 2.58 3.80 21.82
C TRP A 36 1.08 3.98 21.60
N THR A 37 0.31 2.91 21.41
CA THR A 37 -1.14 3.03 21.25
C THR A 37 -1.85 3.37 22.55
N THR A 38 -1.16 3.36 23.70
CA THR A 38 -1.63 3.75 25.06
C THR A 38 -2.77 2.94 25.67
N ARG A 39 -3.69 2.38 24.86
CA ARG A 39 -4.84 1.58 25.30
C ARG A 39 -5.13 0.44 24.30
N PRO A 40 -5.60 -0.74 24.76
CA PRO A 40 -5.86 -1.89 23.88
C PRO A 40 -6.90 -1.64 22.78
N GLU A 41 -7.92 -0.82 23.02
CA GLU A 41 -8.97 -0.50 22.05
C GLU A 41 -8.50 0.39 20.90
N PHE A 42 -7.32 1.01 21.01
CA PHE A 42 -6.72 1.81 19.95
C PHE A 42 -5.83 1.00 19.00
N THR A 43 -5.75 -0.32 19.21
CA THR A 43 -5.05 -1.23 18.31
C THR A 43 -5.95 -2.39 17.88
N SER A 44 -5.62 -2.99 16.75
CA SER A 44 -6.31 -4.16 16.21
C SER A 44 -5.42 -5.39 16.30
N PRO A 45 -5.95 -6.59 16.61
CA PRO A 45 -5.19 -7.85 16.55
C PRO A 45 -4.60 -8.13 15.15
N LEU A 46 -5.05 -7.43 14.11
CA LEU A 46 -4.50 -7.53 12.76
C LEU A 46 -3.14 -6.83 12.62
N VAL A 47 -2.80 -5.89 13.51
CA VAL A 47 -1.60 -5.04 13.41
C VAL A 47 -0.79 -4.93 14.70
N ASP A 48 -1.14 -5.70 15.74
CA ASP A 48 -0.45 -5.69 17.04
C ASP A 48 0.88 -6.48 17.05
N HIS A 49 1.25 -7.06 15.91
CA HIS A 49 2.44 -7.88 15.68
C HIS A 49 2.98 -7.59 14.28
N LEU A 50 4.27 -7.81 14.05
CA LEU A 50 4.89 -7.67 12.73
C LEU A 50 5.65 -8.98 12.39
N PRO A 51 5.33 -9.66 11.28
CA PRO A 51 6.07 -10.85 10.88
C PRO A 51 7.49 -10.47 10.45
N LYS A 52 8.48 -11.32 10.73
CA LYS A 52 9.81 -11.24 10.13
C LYS A 52 9.83 -12.14 8.90
N ALA A 53 10.24 -11.58 7.77
CA ALA A 53 10.49 -12.33 6.55
C ALA A 53 11.97 -12.36 6.21
N GLU A 54 12.50 -13.56 5.99
CA GLU A 54 13.87 -13.72 5.52
C GLU A 54 14.03 -13.09 4.11
N GLY A 55 15.06 -12.27 3.94
CA GLY A 55 15.38 -11.63 2.67
C GLY A 55 14.51 -10.41 2.29
N VAL A 56 13.40 -10.16 2.99
CA VAL A 56 12.54 -8.99 2.76
C VAL A 56 12.65 -8.01 3.95
N PRO A 57 13.32 -6.85 3.77
CA PRO A 57 13.53 -5.90 4.86
C PRO A 57 12.23 -5.21 5.26
N SER A 58 12.02 -5.07 6.56
CA SER A 58 10.94 -4.26 7.14
C SER A 58 11.22 -2.76 6.97
N PRO A 59 10.23 -1.87 7.20
CA PRO A 59 10.49 -0.44 7.23
C PRO A 59 11.60 -0.07 8.22
N LYS A 60 11.65 -0.72 9.39
CA LYS A 60 12.70 -0.50 10.40
C LYS A 60 14.09 -0.86 9.89
N ASP A 61 14.24 -1.92 9.10
CA ASP A 61 15.54 -2.32 8.57
C ASP A 61 16.11 -1.28 7.58
N VAL A 62 15.24 -0.50 6.93
CA VAL A 62 15.61 0.52 5.94
C VAL A 62 15.67 1.93 6.53
N LEU A 63 14.74 2.27 7.43
CA LEU A 63 14.58 3.61 8.01
C LEU A 63 15.25 3.75 9.38
N GLY A 64 15.49 2.64 10.09
CA GLY A 64 16.08 2.61 11.43
C GLY A 64 15.08 2.76 12.59
N TYR A 65 13.79 2.89 12.31
CA TYR A 65 12.71 3.03 13.28
C TYR A 65 11.43 2.34 12.81
N TYR A 66 10.53 2.01 13.74
CA TYR A 66 9.23 1.42 13.37
C TYR A 66 8.28 2.48 12.80
N ILE A 67 7.39 2.05 11.91
CA ILE A 67 6.28 2.89 11.46
C ILE A 67 5.42 3.27 12.65
N GLY A 68 5.05 4.55 12.74
CA GLY A 68 4.30 5.09 13.88
C GLY A 68 5.13 5.32 15.15
N GLU A 69 6.46 5.16 15.11
CA GLU A 69 7.32 5.51 16.26
C GLU A 69 7.13 7.00 16.64
N PRO A 70 6.86 7.31 17.93
CA PRO A 70 6.65 8.68 18.36
C PRO A 70 7.82 9.58 17.97
N LYS A 71 7.50 10.76 17.43
CA LYS A 71 8.48 11.77 16.99
C LYS A 71 9.32 11.39 15.78
N LYS A 72 8.82 10.47 14.95
CA LYS A 72 9.40 10.12 13.65
C LYS A 72 8.41 10.42 12.53
N LEU A 73 8.83 11.28 11.61
CA LEU A 73 8.22 11.45 10.30
C LEU A 73 9.27 11.21 9.21
N THR A 74 8.86 10.48 8.18
CA THR A 74 9.67 10.03 7.07
C THR A 74 9.54 11.00 5.89
N TYR A 75 10.66 11.47 5.36
CA TYR A 75 10.68 12.28 4.13
C TYR A 75 10.25 11.43 2.93
N TYR A 76 9.65 12.05 1.93
CA TYR A 76 9.09 11.35 0.78
C TYR A 76 10.14 10.56 -0.01
N GLU A 77 11.37 11.06 -0.12
CA GLU A 77 12.47 10.31 -0.74
C GLU A 77 12.73 8.97 -0.03
N ASP A 78 12.71 8.97 1.30
CA ASP A 78 12.91 7.77 2.12
C ASP A 78 11.72 6.80 2.00
N ILE A 79 10.49 7.34 1.91
CA ILE A 79 9.28 6.56 1.63
C ILE A 79 9.43 5.83 0.28
N VAL A 80 9.76 6.55 -0.79
CA VAL A 80 9.95 5.95 -2.13
C VAL A 80 11.12 4.97 -2.14
N ARG A 81 12.23 5.28 -1.44
CA ARG A 81 13.37 4.36 -1.28
C ARG A 81 12.93 3.04 -0.65
N TYR A 82 12.06 3.09 0.35
CA TYR A 82 11.56 1.88 0.99
C TYR A 82 10.75 1.00 0.01
N TYR A 83 9.79 1.57 -0.73
CA TYR A 83 9.03 0.81 -1.72
C TYR A 83 9.91 0.22 -2.83
N ARG A 84 10.90 0.96 -3.30
CA ARG A 84 11.89 0.45 -4.28
C ARG A 84 12.74 -0.68 -3.68
N THR A 85 13.07 -0.59 -2.40
CA THR A 85 13.76 -1.67 -1.69
C THR A 85 12.90 -2.92 -1.64
N LEU A 86 11.61 -2.80 -1.29
CA LEU A 86 10.68 -3.94 -1.35
C LEU A 86 10.60 -4.56 -2.74
N ALA A 87 10.45 -3.74 -3.80
CA ALA A 87 10.44 -4.22 -5.18
C ALA A 87 11.73 -4.93 -5.60
N SER A 88 12.88 -4.51 -5.09
CA SER A 88 14.15 -5.19 -5.35
C SER A 88 14.31 -6.53 -4.61
N LYS A 89 13.49 -6.77 -3.58
CA LYS A 89 13.59 -7.93 -2.68
C LYS A 89 12.43 -8.91 -2.80
N SER A 90 11.37 -8.55 -3.53
CA SER A 90 10.20 -9.39 -3.67
C SER A 90 9.59 -9.29 -5.07
N PRO A 91 9.32 -10.42 -5.75
CA PRO A 91 8.60 -10.42 -7.03
C PRO A 91 7.11 -10.06 -6.87
N ARG A 92 6.64 -9.90 -5.63
CA ARG A 92 5.26 -9.49 -5.29
C ARG A 92 5.06 -7.97 -5.37
N VAL A 93 6.06 -7.19 -5.75
CA VAL A 93 5.98 -5.72 -5.77
C VAL A 93 6.50 -5.16 -7.08
N LYS A 94 5.77 -4.21 -7.66
CA LYS A 94 6.20 -3.41 -8.82
C LYS A 94 5.94 -1.93 -8.55
N VAL A 95 6.96 -1.11 -8.68
CA VAL A 95 6.85 0.36 -8.56
C VAL A 95 6.90 0.95 -9.96
N ILE A 96 5.94 1.81 -10.30
CA ILE A 96 5.96 2.59 -11.53
C ILE A 96 6.04 4.08 -11.22
N ASP A 97 6.76 4.81 -12.07
CA ASP A 97 6.76 6.28 -12.12
C ASP A 97 5.59 6.74 -12.97
N ILE A 98 4.76 7.65 -12.44
CA ILE A 98 3.61 8.24 -13.12
C ILE A 98 3.85 9.71 -13.52
N GLY A 99 5.05 10.24 -13.26
CA GLY A 99 5.49 11.58 -13.61
C GLY A 99 6.13 12.31 -12.43
N LYS A 100 6.18 13.64 -12.51
CA LYS A 100 6.82 14.47 -11.48
C LYS A 100 5.90 15.53 -10.91
N THR A 101 6.18 15.91 -9.67
CA THR A 101 5.63 17.08 -8.98
C THR A 101 6.19 18.39 -9.55
N ASP A 102 5.68 19.53 -9.06
CA ASP A 102 6.16 20.86 -9.41
C ASP A 102 7.60 21.13 -8.96
N GLU A 103 8.06 20.49 -7.89
CA GLU A 103 9.44 20.56 -7.41
C GLU A 103 10.33 19.42 -7.94
N GLY A 104 9.78 18.57 -8.82
CA GLY A 104 10.55 17.56 -9.55
C GLY A 104 10.72 16.23 -8.82
N ARG A 105 9.98 16.00 -7.72
CA ARG A 105 9.89 14.70 -7.06
C ARG A 105 9.12 13.72 -7.94
N GLU A 106 9.49 12.45 -7.89
CA GLU A 106 8.80 11.40 -8.64
C GLU A 106 7.46 11.07 -7.97
N CYS A 107 6.37 11.05 -8.74
CA CYS A 107 5.10 10.49 -8.31
C CYS A 107 5.11 9.00 -8.66
N VAL A 108 4.83 8.13 -7.68
CA VAL A 108 4.89 6.69 -7.89
C VAL A 108 3.59 5.98 -7.54
N VAL A 109 3.31 4.88 -8.23
CA VAL A 109 2.31 3.89 -7.82
C VAL A 109 3.00 2.55 -7.57
N VAL A 110 2.67 1.93 -6.44
CA VAL A 110 3.23 0.65 -6.00
C VAL A 110 2.16 -0.43 -6.11
N PHE A 111 2.38 -1.42 -6.96
CA PHE A 111 1.52 -2.59 -7.08
C PHE A 111 2.02 -3.72 -6.20
N ILE A 112 1.10 -4.41 -5.54
CA ILE A 112 1.34 -5.55 -4.65
C ILE A 112 0.32 -6.64 -4.95
N GLY A 113 0.78 -7.89 -5.07
CA GLY A 113 -0.06 -9.06 -5.30
C GLY A 113 0.75 -10.35 -5.22
N SER A 114 0.16 -11.48 -5.61
CA SER A 114 0.94 -12.71 -5.87
C SER A 114 2.02 -12.48 -6.94
N GLU A 115 3.06 -13.32 -6.95
CA GLU A 115 4.12 -13.22 -7.97
C GLU A 115 3.55 -13.37 -9.38
N GLU A 116 2.60 -14.30 -9.55
CA GLU A 116 1.86 -14.50 -10.79
C GLU A 116 1.05 -13.25 -11.15
N THR A 117 0.36 -12.65 -10.17
CA THR A 117 -0.41 -11.41 -10.37
C THR A 117 0.48 -10.29 -10.91
N ILE A 118 1.64 -10.07 -10.30
CA ILE A 118 2.54 -8.98 -10.67
C ILE A 118 3.25 -9.23 -12.00
N ARG A 119 3.57 -10.50 -12.31
CA ARG A 119 4.10 -10.88 -13.62
C ARG A 119 3.09 -10.62 -14.74
N ASP A 120 1.80 -10.86 -14.48
CA ASP A 120 0.72 -10.77 -15.47
C ASP A 120 -0.04 -9.42 -15.40
N LEU A 121 0.55 -8.41 -14.74
CA LEU A 121 -0.09 -7.14 -14.40
C LEU A 121 -0.67 -6.39 -15.62
N GLU A 122 0.07 -6.32 -16.72
CA GLU A 122 -0.38 -5.69 -17.98
C GLU A 122 -1.58 -6.40 -18.62
N THR A 123 -1.75 -7.71 -18.37
CA THR A 123 -2.93 -8.44 -18.85
C THR A 123 -4.16 -8.00 -18.08
N TYR A 124 -4.06 -7.92 -16.74
CA TYR A 124 -5.15 -7.44 -15.90
C TYR A 124 -5.51 -5.99 -16.18
N GLN A 125 -4.52 -5.13 -16.45
CA GLN A 125 -4.77 -3.76 -16.88
C GLN A 125 -5.65 -3.72 -18.14
N LYS A 126 -5.33 -4.51 -19.18
CA LYS A 126 -6.12 -4.55 -20.43
C LYS A 126 -7.53 -5.08 -20.21
N ASP A 127 -7.68 -6.10 -19.38
CA ASP A 127 -8.98 -6.65 -19.01
C ASP A 127 -9.84 -5.58 -18.32
N LEU A 128 -9.28 -4.81 -17.37
CA LEU A 128 -9.99 -3.71 -16.72
C LEU A 128 -10.29 -2.53 -17.68
N THR A 129 -9.39 -2.20 -18.60
CA THR A 129 -9.65 -1.19 -19.65
C THR A 129 -10.83 -1.59 -20.55
N GLN A 130 -10.93 -2.86 -20.94
CA GLN A 130 -12.07 -3.34 -21.73
C GLN A 130 -13.38 -3.25 -20.95
N LEU A 131 -13.36 -3.62 -19.67
CA LEU A 131 -14.54 -3.49 -18.80
C LEU A 131 -14.94 -2.03 -18.56
N ALA A 132 -13.98 -1.10 -18.55
CA ALA A 132 -14.24 0.32 -18.35
C ALA A 132 -14.89 1.02 -19.57
N ASP A 133 -14.80 0.42 -20.77
CA ASP A 133 -15.50 0.90 -21.96
C ASP A 133 -16.48 -0.14 -22.52
N PRO A 134 -17.72 -0.21 -21.99
CA PRO A 134 -18.71 -1.21 -22.40
C PRO A 134 -19.18 -1.05 -23.86
N ARG A 135 -18.75 0.01 -24.58
CA ARG A 135 -19.05 0.17 -26.01
C ARG A 135 -18.20 -0.75 -26.89
N GLN A 136 -17.10 -1.29 -26.35
CA GLN A 136 -16.13 -2.10 -27.10
C GLN A 136 -16.37 -3.62 -26.97
N ILE A 137 -17.20 -4.04 -26.01
CA ILE A 137 -17.44 -5.44 -25.68
C ILE A 137 -18.93 -5.71 -25.48
N ASN A 138 -19.35 -6.96 -25.61
CA ASN A 138 -20.71 -7.41 -25.25
C ASN A 138 -20.73 -8.16 -23.91
N ASP A 139 -21.93 -8.47 -23.41
CA ASP A 139 -22.15 -9.14 -22.11
C ASP A 139 -21.40 -10.48 -21.97
N ALA A 140 -21.30 -11.27 -23.03
CA ALA A 140 -20.59 -12.54 -22.99
C ALA A 140 -19.08 -12.33 -22.82
N GLN A 141 -18.50 -11.38 -23.56
CA GLN A 141 -17.10 -11.00 -23.43
C GLN A 141 -16.80 -10.41 -22.05
N ALA A 142 -17.70 -9.56 -21.53
CA ALA A 142 -17.57 -9.01 -20.18
C ALA A 142 -17.56 -10.12 -19.12
N ALA A 143 -18.48 -11.10 -19.21
CA ALA A 143 -18.52 -12.24 -18.29
C ALA A 143 -17.22 -13.09 -18.35
N GLU A 144 -16.68 -13.31 -19.54
CA GLU A 144 -15.39 -14.00 -19.71
C GLU A 144 -14.24 -13.22 -19.06
N ILE A 145 -14.18 -11.89 -19.23
CA ILE A 145 -13.16 -11.05 -18.60
C ILE A 145 -13.31 -11.09 -17.08
N VAL A 146 -14.51 -10.91 -16.55
CA VAL A 146 -14.79 -10.95 -15.10
C VAL A 146 -14.36 -12.29 -14.47
N SER A 147 -14.49 -13.40 -15.20
CA SER A 147 -14.09 -14.72 -14.69
C SER A 147 -12.58 -14.90 -14.49
N ARG A 148 -11.74 -14.07 -15.11
CA ARG A 148 -10.28 -14.16 -15.06
C ARG A 148 -9.58 -12.92 -14.50
N ALA A 149 -10.22 -11.76 -14.58
CA ALA A 149 -9.64 -10.49 -14.17
C ALA A 149 -9.48 -10.44 -12.64
N LYS A 150 -8.47 -9.70 -12.18
CA LYS A 150 -8.31 -9.34 -10.77
C LYS A 150 -8.60 -7.86 -10.60
N PRO A 151 -9.51 -7.45 -9.70
CA PRO A 151 -9.76 -6.04 -9.46
C PRO A 151 -8.55 -5.37 -8.82
N ILE A 152 -8.30 -4.12 -9.21
CA ILE A 152 -7.32 -3.27 -8.52
C ILE A 152 -8.02 -2.56 -7.36
N TYR A 153 -7.52 -2.77 -6.15
CA TYR A 153 -7.89 -1.99 -4.97
C TYR A 153 -6.82 -0.92 -4.79
N HIS A 154 -7.12 0.32 -5.13
CA HIS A 154 -6.20 1.43 -4.92
C HIS A 154 -6.39 2.02 -3.53
N VAL A 155 -5.30 2.16 -2.79
CA VAL A 155 -5.25 2.88 -1.52
C VAL A 155 -4.24 4.01 -1.63
N MET A 156 -4.58 5.19 -1.14
CA MET A 156 -3.69 6.34 -1.17
C MET A 156 -3.74 7.09 0.14
N GLY A 157 -2.68 7.82 0.44
CA GLY A 157 -2.60 8.70 1.60
C GLY A 157 -1.88 10.00 1.29
N GLY A 158 -1.91 10.93 2.23
CA GLY A 158 -1.18 12.19 2.12
C GLY A 158 -1.66 13.07 0.97
N LEU A 159 -2.96 13.03 0.67
CA LEU A 159 -3.59 14.02 -0.20
C LEU A 159 -3.57 15.40 0.46
N HIS A 160 -3.84 15.47 1.76
CA HIS A 160 -3.47 16.62 2.55
C HIS A 160 -2.13 16.37 3.24
N SER A 161 -1.16 17.23 2.98
CA SER A 161 0.20 17.09 3.49
C SER A 161 0.33 17.11 5.02
N GLY A 162 -0.65 17.67 5.73
CA GLY A 162 -0.69 17.66 7.19
C GLY A 162 -1.21 16.37 7.83
N GLU A 163 -1.69 15.43 7.02
CA GLU A 163 -2.20 14.14 7.46
C GLU A 163 -1.06 13.12 7.34
N THR A 164 -0.40 12.88 8.47
CA THR A 164 0.93 12.26 8.51
C THR A 164 0.91 10.76 8.72
N GLY A 165 -0.16 10.21 9.29
CA GLY A 165 -0.35 8.79 9.53
C GLY A 165 -0.44 7.95 8.26
N PRO A 166 -1.26 8.32 7.25
CA PRO A 166 -1.45 7.50 6.07
C PRO A 166 -0.15 7.24 5.26
N PRO A 167 0.70 8.22 4.94
CA PRO A 167 1.96 7.95 4.24
C PRO A 167 2.90 7.00 4.98
N GLU A 168 2.89 7.04 6.32
CA GLU A 168 3.68 6.13 7.17
C GLU A 168 3.09 4.72 7.17
N MET A 169 1.81 4.57 7.51
CA MET A 169 1.16 3.27 7.67
C MET A 169 1.17 2.44 6.39
N LEU A 170 1.10 3.10 5.22
CA LEU A 170 1.11 2.43 3.91
C LEU A 170 2.41 1.64 3.66
N MET A 171 3.54 2.08 4.23
CA MET A 171 4.80 1.33 4.15
C MET A 171 4.71 0.00 4.92
N GLU A 172 4.11 0.01 6.12
CA GLU A 172 3.91 -1.21 6.90
C GLU A 172 2.85 -2.11 6.27
N LEU A 173 1.75 -1.55 5.75
CA LEU A 173 0.74 -2.32 5.02
C LEU A 173 1.38 -3.04 3.82
N ALA A 174 2.19 -2.35 3.04
CA ALA A 174 2.91 -2.94 1.92
C ALA A 174 3.81 -4.10 2.36
N TYR A 175 4.54 -3.91 3.47
CA TYR A 175 5.37 -4.97 4.04
C TYR A 175 4.54 -6.22 4.39
N ARG A 176 3.44 -6.03 5.13
CA ARG A 176 2.55 -7.12 5.55
C ARG A 176 1.96 -7.85 4.37
N LEU A 177 1.45 -7.11 3.37
CA LEU A 177 0.92 -7.69 2.14
C LEU A 177 1.96 -8.53 1.42
N VAL A 178 3.24 -8.14 1.46
CA VAL A 178 4.33 -8.90 0.84
C VAL A 178 4.74 -10.13 1.65
N THR A 179 4.73 -10.06 2.97
CA THR A 179 5.46 -10.99 3.85
C THR A 179 4.60 -11.89 4.72
N GLU A 180 3.39 -11.47 5.05
CA GLU A 180 2.53 -12.19 5.98
C GLU A 180 1.83 -13.35 5.29
N ASP A 181 1.75 -14.50 5.97
CA ASP A 181 1.12 -15.73 5.46
C ASP A 181 -0.18 -16.08 6.20
N SER A 182 -0.80 -15.09 6.84
CA SER A 182 -2.14 -15.27 7.41
C SER A 182 -3.15 -15.52 6.27
N PRO A 183 -4.22 -16.30 6.54
CA PRO A 183 -5.23 -16.58 5.52
C PRO A 183 -5.83 -15.33 4.87
N ILE A 184 -5.99 -14.25 5.64
CA ILE A 184 -6.53 -12.98 5.13
C ILE A 184 -5.56 -12.31 4.14
N VAL A 185 -4.26 -12.23 4.46
CA VAL A 185 -3.26 -11.60 3.58
C VAL A 185 -3.02 -12.45 2.33
N GLN A 186 -2.99 -13.77 2.45
CA GLN A 186 -2.92 -14.67 1.30
C GLN A 186 -4.13 -14.47 0.37
N SER A 187 -5.35 -14.46 0.94
CA SER A 187 -6.57 -14.22 0.16
C SER A 187 -6.53 -12.87 -0.56
N ILE A 188 -6.04 -11.81 0.07
CA ILE A 188 -5.86 -10.50 -0.57
C ILE A 188 -4.87 -10.60 -1.73
N ARG A 189 -3.68 -11.18 -1.53
CA ARG A 189 -2.66 -11.32 -2.59
C ARG A 189 -3.13 -12.14 -3.79
N ASP A 190 -3.93 -13.17 -3.53
CA ASP A 190 -4.34 -14.13 -4.55
C ASP A 190 -5.47 -13.58 -5.43
N HIS A 191 -6.34 -12.73 -4.87
CA HIS A 191 -7.55 -12.26 -5.56
C HIS A 191 -7.53 -10.78 -5.95
N LEU A 192 -6.67 -9.96 -5.33
CA LEU A 192 -6.59 -8.53 -5.58
C LEU A 192 -5.23 -8.13 -6.17
N ILE A 193 -5.24 -7.04 -6.92
CA ILE A 193 -4.05 -6.21 -7.14
C ILE A 193 -4.19 -5.02 -6.20
N VAL A 194 -3.41 -4.98 -5.12
CA VAL A 194 -3.38 -3.77 -4.28
C VAL A 194 -2.46 -2.77 -4.95
N SER A 195 -2.92 -1.54 -5.16
CA SER A 195 -2.06 -0.45 -5.63
C SER A 195 -2.02 0.68 -4.62
N ILE A 196 -0.86 1.30 -4.45
CA ILE A 196 -0.61 2.30 -3.42
C ILE A 196 -0.06 3.58 -4.05
N THR A 197 -0.68 4.72 -3.77
CA THR A 197 -0.03 6.04 -3.90
C THR A 197 0.49 6.44 -2.52
N PRO A 198 1.82 6.46 -2.29
CA PRO A 198 2.37 6.64 -0.94
C PRO A 198 2.05 8.00 -0.30
N ALA A 199 2.16 9.07 -1.07
CA ALA A 199 1.77 10.42 -0.71
C ALA A 199 1.28 11.11 -1.97
N ALA A 200 0.03 11.58 -1.97
CA ALA A 200 -0.56 12.22 -3.15
C ALA A 200 0.01 13.64 -3.41
N ASP A 201 0.43 14.33 -2.35
CA ASP A 201 1.20 15.59 -2.40
C ASP A 201 2.63 15.38 -1.87
N PRO A 202 3.57 14.88 -2.70
CA PRO A 202 4.94 14.63 -2.25
C PRO A 202 5.72 15.89 -1.85
N ASP A 203 5.45 17.02 -2.50
CA ASP A 203 6.14 18.28 -2.21
C ASP A 203 5.68 18.84 -0.86
N GLY A 204 4.37 18.81 -0.60
CA GLY A 204 3.85 19.22 0.69
C GLY A 204 4.19 18.25 1.81
N ARG A 205 4.33 16.93 1.55
CA ARG A 205 4.77 15.95 2.54
C ARG A 205 6.13 16.33 3.15
N ASP A 206 7.11 16.64 2.31
CA ASP A 206 8.44 17.06 2.78
C ASP A 206 8.37 18.40 3.53
N ARG A 207 7.58 19.35 3.01
CA ARG A 207 7.40 20.65 3.65
C ARG A 207 6.75 20.55 5.03
N TYR A 208 5.77 19.66 5.19
CA TYR A 208 5.16 19.39 6.48
C TYR A 208 6.12 18.65 7.41
N THR A 209 6.93 17.73 6.87
CA THR A 209 7.99 17.03 7.62
C THR A 209 9.01 18.02 8.19
N ASP A 210 9.47 18.99 7.40
CA ASP A 210 10.33 20.09 7.86
C ASP A 210 9.65 20.93 8.95
N TRP A 211 8.38 21.29 8.74
CA TRP A 211 7.60 22.05 9.71
C TRP A 211 7.46 21.29 11.04
N TYR A 212 7.20 19.99 10.97
CA TYR A 212 7.08 19.12 12.12
C TYR A 212 8.36 19.11 12.95
N TYR A 213 9.50 18.80 12.33
CA TYR A 213 10.78 18.73 13.05
C TYR A 213 11.22 20.08 13.61
N ARG A 214 10.85 21.19 12.96
CA ARG A 214 11.20 22.53 13.41
C ARG A 214 10.29 23.05 14.52
N TYR A 215 8.99 22.78 14.46
CA TYR A 215 7.99 23.46 15.29
C TYR A 215 7.10 22.54 16.11
N LYS A 216 6.76 21.34 15.63
CA LYS A 216 5.75 20.47 16.26
C LYS A 216 6.33 19.28 17.04
N ILE A 217 7.60 18.89 16.85
CA ILE A 217 8.19 17.71 17.51
C ILE A 217 8.20 17.78 19.05
N ASN A 218 8.17 18.99 19.60
CA ASN A 218 8.15 19.24 21.04
C ASN A 218 6.77 19.70 21.55
N GLU A 219 5.75 19.66 20.70
CA GLU A 219 4.37 19.95 21.07
C GLU A 219 3.89 18.95 22.14
N LYS A 220 3.26 19.45 23.21
CA LYS A 220 2.80 18.64 24.34
C LYS A 220 1.28 18.62 24.46
N SER A 221 0.60 19.58 23.83
CA SER A 221 -0.84 19.77 23.92
C SER A 221 -1.37 20.62 22.76
N GLU A 222 -2.69 20.69 22.62
CA GLU A 222 -3.31 21.61 21.65
C GLU A 222 -3.03 23.09 21.97
N ALA A 223 -2.64 23.42 23.21
CA ALA A 223 -2.38 24.81 23.61
C ALA A 223 -1.08 25.37 23.03
N ASP A 224 -0.13 24.51 22.65
CA ASP A 224 1.14 24.87 22.01
C ASP A 224 1.19 24.52 20.52
N ASN A 225 0.03 24.17 19.93
CA ASN A 225 -0.10 23.88 18.51
C ASN A 225 0.07 25.16 17.66
N LEU A 226 1.17 25.22 16.90
CA LEU A 226 1.49 26.33 16.00
C LEU A 226 0.76 26.28 14.65
N GLY A 227 -0.12 25.30 14.45
CA GLY A 227 -0.76 25.02 13.16
C GLY A 227 0.18 24.35 12.15
N GLY A 228 -0.28 24.25 10.91
CA GLY A 228 0.51 23.74 9.78
C GLY A 228 1.42 24.81 9.14
N PRO A 229 2.26 24.42 8.18
CA PRO A 229 3.06 25.37 7.42
C PRO A 229 2.16 26.37 6.67
N PRO A 230 2.60 27.61 6.45
CA PRO A 230 1.80 28.64 5.78
C PRO A 230 1.47 28.30 4.31
N TYR A 231 2.23 27.38 3.70
CA TYR A 231 1.99 26.81 2.39
C TYR A 231 2.57 25.40 2.34
N TRP A 232 1.99 24.52 1.51
CA TRP A 232 2.52 23.18 1.24
C TRP A 232 2.82 22.94 -0.25
N GLY A 233 2.27 23.73 -1.18
CA GLY A 233 2.66 23.70 -2.59
C GLY A 233 3.85 24.61 -2.91
N LYS A 234 4.43 24.46 -4.11
CA LYS A 234 5.61 25.24 -4.54
C LYS A 234 5.39 26.75 -4.56
N TYR A 235 4.22 27.21 -4.98
CA TYR A 235 3.88 28.64 -5.11
C TYR A 235 2.55 29.04 -4.47
N ILE A 236 1.78 28.08 -3.98
CA ILE A 236 0.40 28.29 -3.54
C ILE A 236 0.05 27.42 -2.34
N PHE A 237 -0.93 27.89 -1.59
CA PHE A 237 -1.74 27.08 -0.70
C PHE A 237 -2.92 26.52 -1.51
N HIS A 238 -3.17 25.21 -1.45
CA HIS A 238 -4.19 24.53 -2.24
C HIS A 238 -4.79 23.38 -1.44
N ASP A 239 -5.99 22.93 -1.77
CA ASP A 239 -6.63 21.79 -1.12
C ASP A 239 -6.89 20.75 -2.21
N ASP A 240 -6.06 19.70 -2.29
CA ASP A 240 -6.18 18.66 -3.32
C ASP A 240 -7.53 17.90 -3.24
N ASN A 241 -8.25 17.95 -2.12
CA ASN A 241 -9.58 17.36 -1.96
C ASN A 241 -10.75 18.32 -2.24
N ARG A 242 -10.46 19.57 -2.61
CA ARG A 242 -11.41 20.55 -3.15
C ARG A 242 -11.07 20.91 -4.59
N ASP A 243 -9.79 20.77 -4.90
CA ASP A 243 -9.16 20.89 -6.19
C ASP A 243 -8.70 19.52 -6.70
N ILE A 244 -9.54 18.49 -6.62
CA ILE A 244 -9.46 17.33 -7.56
C ILE A 244 -9.39 17.84 -9.03
N ASN A 245 -9.78 19.11 -9.25
CA ASN A 245 -9.33 19.98 -10.32
C ASN A 245 -7.83 19.78 -10.61
N TYR A 246 -7.56 19.10 -11.73
CA TYR A 246 -6.34 18.86 -12.51
C TYR A 246 -5.27 19.97 -12.58
N SER A 247 -5.10 20.75 -11.54
CA SER A 247 -4.33 21.98 -11.48
C SER A 247 -2.92 21.68 -10.99
N GLN A 248 -2.79 20.80 -10.01
CA GLN A 248 -1.49 20.33 -9.53
C GLN A 248 -0.97 19.18 -10.39
N LEU A 249 0.34 19.19 -10.68
CA LEU A 249 0.95 18.14 -11.48
C LEU A 249 0.75 16.73 -10.88
N PRO A 250 0.90 16.49 -9.56
CA PRO A 250 0.69 15.18 -8.96
C PRO A 250 -0.74 14.65 -9.21
N MET A 251 -1.76 15.49 -9.06
CA MET A 251 -3.16 15.12 -9.30
C MET A 251 -3.42 14.80 -10.78
N GLN A 252 -2.82 15.55 -11.71
CA GLN A 252 -2.86 15.21 -13.15
C GLN A 252 -2.22 13.85 -13.43
N ARG A 253 -1.10 13.52 -12.76
CA ARG A 253 -0.42 12.22 -12.93
C ARG A 253 -1.27 11.07 -12.41
N LEU A 254 -1.85 11.25 -11.22
CA LEU A 254 -2.73 10.25 -10.62
C LEU A 254 -3.98 10.02 -11.47
N LEU A 255 -4.58 11.08 -12.03
CA LEU A 255 -5.69 10.94 -12.98
C LEU A 255 -5.27 10.17 -14.23
N ALA A 256 -4.15 10.53 -14.86
CA ALA A 256 -3.69 9.85 -16.06
C ALA A 256 -3.44 8.36 -15.79
N TRP A 257 -2.91 8.04 -14.60
CA TRP A 257 -2.79 6.67 -14.13
C TRP A 257 -4.16 6.02 -13.95
N TYR A 258 -5.11 6.66 -13.25
CA TYR A 258 -6.45 6.15 -13.00
C TYR A 258 -7.19 5.82 -14.31
N LEU A 259 -7.13 6.73 -15.29
CA LEU A 259 -7.76 6.55 -16.61
C LEU A 259 -7.07 5.51 -17.50
N ASN A 260 -5.89 5.04 -17.11
CA ASN A 260 -5.15 4.00 -17.82
C ASN A 260 -5.25 2.64 -17.13
N TRP A 261 -5.47 2.62 -15.81
CA TRP A 261 -5.47 1.40 -14.99
C TRP A 261 -6.87 1.00 -14.50
N HIS A 262 -7.83 1.93 -14.48
CA HIS A 262 -9.23 1.73 -14.11
C HIS A 262 -9.44 0.92 -12.83
N PRO A 263 -8.87 1.34 -11.69
CA PRO A 263 -9.13 0.67 -10.43
C PRO A 263 -10.62 0.79 -10.07
N PRO A 264 -11.36 -0.33 -9.91
CA PRO A 264 -12.77 -0.27 -9.53
C PRO A 264 -12.99 0.25 -8.11
N ILE A 265 -11.97 0.22 -7.25
CA ILE A 265 -12.03 0.73 -5.88
C ILE A 265 -10.86 1.68 -5.65
N MET A 266 -11.17 2.87 -5.15
CA MET A 266 -10.22 3.88 -4.68
C MET A 266 -10.55 4.19 -3.21
N HIS A 267 -9.58 4.01 -2.33
CA HIS A 267 -9.67 4.31 -0.91
C HIS A 267 -8.63 5.39 -0.57
N GLU A 268 -9.12 6.60 -0.37
CA GLU A 268 -8.30 7.73 0.08
C GLU A 268 -8.33 7.76 1.62
N LEU A 269 -7.15 7.73 2.23
CA LEU A 269 -6.97 7.73 3.68
C LEU A 269 -6.68 9.14 4.17
N HIS A 270 -7.65 9.70 4.89
CA HIS A 270 -7.51 10.95 5.62
C HIS A 270 -7.19 10.74 7.11
N GLU A 271 -6.50 11.73 7.71
CA GLU A 271 -6.29 11.81 9.16
C GLU A 271 -7.09 12.98 9.75
N SER A 272 -7.76 12.74 10.88
CA SER A 272 -8.40 13.81 11.65
C SER A 272 -8.31 13.49 13.16
N VAL A 273 -9.39 13.68 13.89
CA VAL A 273 -9.58 13.16 15.25
C VAL A 273 -9.63 11.62 15.23
N PRO A 274 -9.51 10.92 16.39
CA PRO A 274 -9.51 9.44 16.45
C PRO A 274 -10.90 8.81 16.20
N PHE A 275 -11.57 9.20 15.13
CA PHE A 275 -12.78 8.58 14.61
C PHE A 275 -12.48 7.98 13.24
N LEU A 276 -12.76 6.68 13.09
CA LEU A 276 -12.85 6.07 11.78
C LEU A 276 -14.16 6.51 11.14
N TYR A 277 -14.05 7.23 10.03
CA TYR A 277 -15.19 7.63 9.20
C TYR A 277 -14.92 7.19 7.77
N THR A 278 -15.81 6.39 7.20
CA THR A 278 -15.79 6.03 5.78
C THR A 278 -16.94 6.73 5.09
N PHE A 279 -16.63 7.54 4.08
CA PHE A 279 -17.65 8.15 3.23
C PHE A 279 -17.84 7.30 1.98
N SER A 280 -18.97 6.59 1.89
CA SER A 280 -19.36 5.78 0.73
C SER A 280 -19.87 6.59 -0.47
N GLY A 281 -19.79 7.92 -0.42
CA GLY A 281 -20.34 8.78 -1.46
C GLY A 281 -21.86 8.95 -1.38
N GLN A 282 -22.45 9.45 -2.46
CA GLN A 282 -23.90 9.61 -2.63
C GLN A 282 -24.45 8.48 -3.50
N ALA A 283 -25.76 8.25 -3.41
CA ALA A 283 -26.44 7.20 -4.17
C ALA A 283 -26.18 7.29 -5.69
N PRO A 284 -26.16 6.15 -6.41
CA PRO A 284 -26.40 4.80 -5.90
C PRO A 284 -25.19 4.23 -5.15
N GLN A 285 -25.43 3.81 -3.92
CA GLN A 285 -24.44 3.09 -3.12
C GLN A 285 -24.39 1.64 -3.61
N ASN A 286 -23.18 1.09 -3.73
CA ASN A 286 -22.98 -0.32 -3.98
C ASN A 286 -23.18 -1.09 -2.66
N PRO A 287 -24.26 -1.88 -2.50
CA PRO A 287 -24.59 -2.56 -1.24
C PRO A 287 -23.59 -3.65 -0.83
N THR A 288 -22.59 -3.94 -1.67
CA THR A 288 -21.49 -4.88 -1.37
C THR A 288 -20.18 -4.19 -0.98
N LEU A 289 -20.09 -2.86 -1.16
CA LEU A 289 -18.90 -2.06 -0.86
C LEU A 289 -19.17 -0.98 0.21
N ASP A 290 -20.38 -0.44 0.25
CA ASP A 290 -20.81 0.69 1.08
C ASP A 290 -21.55 0.28 2.38
#